data_AF-A0A164HTQ0-F1
#
_entry.id   AF-A0A164HTQ0-F1
#
_cell.length_a   1.000
_cell.length_b   1.000
_cell.length_c   1.000
_cell.angle_alpha   90.00
_cell.angle_beta   90.00
_cell.angle_gamma   90.00
#
_symmetry.space_group_name_H-M   'P 1'
#
loop_
_entity.id
_entity.type
_entity.pdbx_description
1 polymer ?
#
loop_
_entity_poly.entity_id
_entity_poly.type
_entity_poly.pdbx_seq_one_letter_code
_entity_poly.pdbx_strand_id
1 'polypeptide(L)' 'MGVGRLVQIDEDTIELGGIFILPKYRGLHLAGEIVAFLVQTAKRSHIQNVYCLPLKN' A
#
# COMPACT_ATOMS: atom_id res chain seq x y z
N MET A 1 -5.85 0.12 -13.88
CA MET A 1 -6.63 -0.02 -12.64
C MET A 1 -6.01 -1.09 -11.75
N GLY A 2 -5.98 -0.83 -10.45
CA GLY A 2 -5.46 -1.75 -9.44
C GLY A 2 -5.98 -1.36 -8.06
N VAL A 3 -5.63 -2.17 -7.07
CA VAL A 3 -6.03 -1.99 -5.67
C VAL A 3 -4.85 -2.24 -4.76
N GLY A 4 -4.95 -1.72 -3.54
CA GLY A 4 -4.07 -2.02 -2.42
C GLY A 4 -4.78 -1.68 -1.11
N ARG A 5 -4.20 -2.07 0.01
CA ARG A 5 -4.84 -2.02 1.32
C ARG A 5 -3.92 -1.39 2.36
N LEU A 6 -4.52 -0.62 3.26
CA LEU A 6 -3.95 -0.27 4.55
C LEU A 6 -4.69 -1.06 5.63
N VAL A 7 -3.96 -1.65 6.58
CA VAL A 7 -4.51 -2.33 7.75
C VAL A 7 -3.89 -1.70 8.98
N GLN A 8 -4.73 -1.17 9.86
CA GLN A 8 -4.25 -0.72 11.15
C GLN A 8 -3.89 -1.94 12.00
N ILE A 9 -2.66 -1.95 12.51
CA ILE A 9 -2.13 -3.01 13.36
C ILE A 9 -2.29 -2.62 14.83
N ASP A 10 -1.94 -1.37 15.15
CA ASP A 10 -2.07 -0.78 16.48
C ASP A 10 -2.24 0.75 16.39
N GLU A 11 -2.08 1.45 17.52
CA GLU A 11 -2.25 2.90 17.64
C GLU A 11 -1.27 3.71 16.76
N ASP A 12 -0.07 3.17 16.52
CA ASP A 12 1.03 3.88 15.83
C ASP A 12 1.50 3.17 14.56
N THR A 13 0.86 2.07 14.17
CA THR A 13 1.31 1.20 13.08
C THR A 13 0.21 0.85 12.08
N ILE A 14 0.51 1.05 10.80
CA ILE A 14 -0.26 0.52 9.66
C ILE A 14 0.61 -0.42 8.81
N GLU A 15 0.02 -1.54 8.39
CA GLU A 15 0.52 -2.37 7.30
C GLU A 15 -0.05 -1.87 5.97
N LEU A 16 0.83 -1.64 5.00
CA LEU A 16 0.51 -1.49 3.58
C LEU A 16 0.73 -2.82 2.88
N GLY A 17 -0.27 -3.31 2.14
CA GLY A 17 -0.18 -4.59 1.46
C GLY A 17 -1.29 -4.86 0.47
N GLY A 18 -1.37 -6.11 0.00
CA GLY A 18 -2.43 -6.56 -0.91
C GLY A 18 -2.45 -5.82 -2.26
N ILE A 19 -1.28 -5.39 -2.75
CA ILE A 19 -1.19 -4.67 -4.02
C ILE A 19 -1.50 -5.62 -5.18
N PHE A 20 -2.49 -5.28 -5.98
CA PHE A 20 -2.86 -6.06 -7.16
C PHE A 20 -3.18 -5.14 -8.35
N ILE A 21 -2.56 -5.43 -9.49
CA ILE A 21 -2.84 -4.76 -10.76
C ILE A 21 -3.51 -5.76 -11.71
N LEU A 22 -4.67 -5.36 -12.23
CA LEU A 22 -5.37 -6.10 -13.27
C LEU A 22 -4.42 -6.34 -14.46
N PRO A 23 -4.34 -7.57 -15.03
CA PRO A 23 -3.33 -7.94 -16.02
C PRO A 23 -3.17 -6.95 -17.19
N LYS A 24 -4.29 -6.45 -17.74
CA LYS A 24 -4.31 -5.50 -18.86
C LYS A 24 -3.71 -4.12 -18.56
N TYR A 25 -3.41 -3.81 -17.30
CA TYR A 25 -2.81 -2.55 -16.87
C TYR A 25 -1.42 -2.73 -16.25
N ARG A 26 -0.84 -3.93 -16.31
CA ARG A 26 0.54 -4.17 -15.87
C ARG A 26 1.53 -3.52 -16.85
N GLY A 27 2.74 -3.22 -16.38
CA GLY A 27 3.76 -2.50 -17.17
C GLY A 27 3.55 -0.99 -17.28
N LEU A 28 2.45 -0.46 -16.73
CA LEU A 28 2.12 0.97 -16.74
C LEU A 28 2.53 1.71 -15.46
N HIS A 29 3.49 1.17 -14.67
CA HIS A 29 3.97 1.75 -13.40
C HIS A 29 2.90 1.99 -12.30
N LEU A 30 1.66 1.53 -12.48
CA LEU A 30 0.54 1.73 -11.55
C LEU A 30 0.78 1.19 -10.13
N ALA A 31 1.62 0.16 -9.98
CA ALA A 31 1.95 -0.35 -8.64
C ALA A 31 2.65 0.72 -7.78
N GLY A 32 3.55 1.51 -8.39
CA GLY A 32 4.23 2.62 -7.71
C GLY A 32 3.26 3.73 -7.33
N GLU A 33 2.31 4.07 -8.22
CA GLU A 33 1.28 5.08 -7.94
C GLU A 33 0.37 4.66 -6.78
N ILE A 34 -0.05 3.39 -6.74
CA ILE A 34 -0.86 2.87 -5.64
C ILE A 34 -0.07 2.93 -4.33
N VAL A 35 1.20 2.52 -4.31
CA VAL A 35 2.04 2.60 -3.11
C VAL A 35 2.18 4.05 -2.66
N ALA A 36 2.47 4.98 -3.56
CA ALA A 36 2.58 6.40 -3.24
C ALA A 36 1.28 6.97 -2.65
N PHE A 37 0.13 6.62 -3.24
CA PHE A 37 -1.18 7.01 -2.76
C PHE A 37 -1.47 6.46 -1.35
N LEU A 38 -1.19 5.19 -1.11
CA LEU A 38 -1.42 4.55 0.19
C LEU A 38 -0.50 5.12 1.28
N VAL A 39 0.77 5.38 0.97
CA VAL A 39 1.71 6.04 1.89
C VAL A 39 1.24 7.45 2.24
N GLN A 40 0.80 8.24 1.26
CA GLN A 40 0.25 9.57 1.54
C GLN A 40 -1.02 9.50 2.39
N THR A 41 -1.88 8.51 2.13
CA THR A 41 -3.10 8.28 2.92
C THR A 41 -2.74 7.96 4.37
N ALA A 42 -1.80 7.03 4.61
CA ALA A 42 -1.36 6.68 5.95
C ALA A 42 -0.75 7.88 6.71
N LYS A 43 0.05 8.71 6.04
CA LYS A 43 0.62 9.93 6.63
C LYS A 43 -0.44 10.93 7.10
N ARG A 44 -1.59 10.98 6.45
CA ARG A 44 -2.72 11.85 6.87
C ARG A 44 -3.44 11.33 8.10
N SER A 45 -3.28 10.05 8.44
CA SER A 45 -3.89 9.42 9.62
C SER A 45 -3.11 9.65 10.92
N HIS A 46 -2.08 10.52 10.92
CA HIS A 46 -1.20 10.78 12.07
C HIS A 46 -0.44 9.55 12.61
N ILE A 47 -0.41 8.45 11.86
CA ILE A 47 0.28 7.22 12.22
C ILE A 47 1.78 7.32 11.89
N GLN A 48 2.62 6.92 12.84
CA GLN A 48 4.07 7.10 12.77
C GLN A 48 4.75 6.03 11.91
N ASN A 49 4.26 4.80 11.95
CA ASN A 49 4.91 3.65 11.34
C ASN A 49 4.06 3.06 10.21
N VAL A 50 4.65 2.93 9.03
CA VAL A 50 4.05 2.26 7.88
C VAL A 50 4.98 1.17 7.39
N TYR A 51 4.53 -0.09 7.47
CA TYR A 51 5.32 -1.24 7.03
C TYR A 51 4.71 -1.88 5.79
N CYS A 52 5.56 -2.28 4.86
CA CYS A 52 5.19 -3.19 3.79
C CYS A 52 5.93 -4.51 4.04
N LEU A 53 5.17 -5.56 4.37
CA LEU A 53 5.77 -6.87 4.57
C LEU A 53 6.14 -7.43 3.19
N PRO A 54 7.41 -7.84 2.99
CA PRO A 54 7.78 -8.50 1.75
C PRO A 54 6.94 -9.77 1.59
N LEU A 55 6.39 -9.98 0.39
CA LEU A 55 5.76 -11.24 0.03
C LEU A 55 6.79 -12.35 0.22
N LYS A 56 6.54 -13.27 1.16
CA LYS A 56 7.32 -14.50 1.26
C LYS A 56 7.02 -15.35 0.03
N ASN A 57 8.08 -15.73 -0.68
CA ASN A 57 8.07 -16.80 -1.68
C ASN A 57 8.22 -18.15 -0.97
#